data_AF-A0A9D7K9J1-F1
#
_entry.id   AF-A0A9D7K9J1-F1
#
_cell.length_a   1.000
_cell.length_b   1.000
_cell.length_c   1.000
_cell.angle_alpha   90.00
_cell.angle_beta   90.00
_cell.angle_gamma   90.00
#
_symmetry.space_group_name_H-M   'P 1'
#
loop_
_entity.id
_entity.type
_entity.pdbx_description
1 polymer ?
#
loop_
_entity_poly.entity_id
_entity_poly.type
_entity_poly.pdbx_seq_one_letter_code
_entity_poly.pdbx_strand_id
1 'polypeptide(L)'
;MLEKINEIFYLQIILMGLYQRSVLKSYLASVDVESVMGAYERYRAISLHPEKQKNIRLSKEEQYQEGFLRELFVDVLGYTINPTIGYNLVTEQQNITDQKKADAAILVDGIIRGVVELKGTNTIDLQRVQDQAFRYYNNHPEAIYIITSNFEKLRFYIQKKLMNMRSSTSLP
;
A
#
# COMPACT_ATOMS: atom_id res chain seq x y z
N MET A 1 -31.27 -1.52 -8.63
CA MET A 1 -31.16 -2.99 -8.69
C MET A 1 -30.29 -3.44 -9.86
N LEU A 2 -30.58 -3.00 -11.09
CA LEU A 2 -29.73 -3.27 -12.27
C LEU A 2 -28.30 -2.72 -12.15
N GLU A 3 -28.12 -1.53 -11.56
CA GLU A 3 -26.78 -0.95 -11.35
C GLU A 3 -25.91 -1.79 -10.41
N LYS A 4 -26.47 -2.27 -9.29
CA LYS A 4 -25.76 -3.17 -8.36
C LYS A 4 -25.38 -4.50 -9.00
N ILE A 5 -26.24 -5.04 -9.88
CA ILE A 5 -25.95 -6.29 -10.61
C ILE A 5 -24.81 -6.07 -11.62
N ASN A 6 -24.83 -4.95 -12.34
CA ASN A 6 -23.76 -4.59 -13.27
C ASN A 6 -22.43 -4.34 -12.56
N GLU A 7 -22.45 -3.70 -11.38
CA GLU A 7 -21.25 -3.45 -10.59
C GLU A 7 -20.62 -4.74 -10.06
N ILE A 8 -21.43 -5.67 -9.54
CA ILE A 8 -20.98 -7.01 -9.12
C ILE A 8 -20.39 -7.79 -10.30
N PHE A 9 -21.07 -7.75 -11.45
CA PHE A 9 -20.61 -8.44 -12.66
C PHE A 9 -19.29 -7.85 -13.19
N TYR A 10 -19.14 -6.52 -13.14
CA TYR A 10 -17.92 -5.82 -13.56
C TYR A 10 -16.74 -6.11 -12.63
N LEU A 11 -16.96 -6.10 -11.31
CA LEU A 11 -15.97 -6.51 -10.31
C LEU A 11 -15.52 -7.97 -10.52
N GLN A 12 -16.46 -8.86 -10.83
CA GLN A 12 -16.17 -10.26 -11.11
C GLN A 12 -15.34 -10.44 -12.40
N ILE A 13 -15.60 -9.65 -13.44
CA ILE A 13 -14.80 -9.63 -14.69
C ILE A 13 -13.36 -9.15 -14.45
N ILE A 14 -13.19 -8.05 -13.71
CA ILE A 14 -11.85 -7.49 -13.41
C ILE A 14 -11.01 -8.51 -12.62
N LEU A 15 -11.59 -9.12 -11.58
CA LEU A 15 -10.91 -10.14 -10.77
C LEU A 15 -10.53 -11.38 -11.59
N MET A 16 -11.39 -11.78 -12.54
CA MET A 16 -11.13 -12.90 -13.45
C MET A 16 -10.04 -12.63 -14.51
N GLY A 17 -9.71 -11.35 -14.78
CA GLY A 17 -8.64 -10.97 -15.70
C GLY A 17 -7.23 -10.92 -15.07
N LEU A 18 -7.14 -10.80 -13.74
CA LEU A 18 -5.88 -10.65 -13.01
C LEU A 18 -5.34 -11.96 -12.43
N TYR A 19 -6.22 -12.89 -12.05
CA TYR A 19 -5.85 -14.14 -11.39
C TYR A 19 -6.56 -15.34 -12.01
N GLN A 20 -5.88 -16.48 -12.03
CA GLN A 20 -6.51 -17.74 -12.43
C GLN A 20 -7.68 -18.05 -11.50
N ARG A 21 -8.83 -18.43 -12.07
CA ARG A 21 -10.09 -18.65 -11.33
C ARG A 21 -9.94 -19.64 -10.17
N SER A 22 -9.19 -20.72 -10.36
CA SER A 22 -8.93 -21.72 -9.33
C SER A 22 -8.14 -21.13 -8.16
N VAL A 23 -7.11 -20.35 -8.44
CA VAL A 23 -6.30 -19.64 -7.43
C VAL A 23 -7.17 -18.67 -6.65
N LEU A 24 -7.96 -17.83 -7.34
CA LEU A 24 -8.86 -16.88 -6.70
C LEU A 24 -9.86 -17.58 -5.76
N LYS A 25 -10.48 -18.68 -6.21
CA LYS A 25 -11.42 -19.45 -5.40
C LYS A 25 -10.77 -20.03 -4.14
N SER A 26 -9.57 -20.60 -4.26
CA SER A 26 -8.82 -21.13 -3.11
C SER A 26 -8.46 -20.03 -2.12
N TYR A 27 -7.99 -18.88 -2.59
CA TYR A 27 -7.68 -17.75 -1.73
C TYR A 27 -8.93 -17.26 -0.99
N LEU A 28 -10.03 -16.97 -1.70
CA LEU A 28 -11.28 -16.51 -1.08
C LEU A 28 -11.83 -17.49 -0.03
N ALA A 29 -11.66 -18.80 -0.24
CA ALA A 29 -12.08 -19.81 0.73
C ALA A 29 -11.22 -19.82 2.01
N SER A 30 -9.98 -19.33 1.93
CA SER A 30 -9.05 -19.22 3.07
C SER A 30 -9.13 -17.89 3.80
N VAL A 31 -9.91 -16.93 3.30
CA VAL A 31 -10.05 -15.61 3.92
C VAL A 31 -10.92 -15.72 5.17
N ASP A 32 -10.40 -15.23 6.29
CA ASP A 32 -11.20 -14.99 7.49
C ASP A 32 -12.15 -13.80 7.25
N VAL A 33 -13.42 -14.13 7.02
CA VAL A 33 -14.47 -13.16 6.70
C VAL A 33 -14.71 -12.20 7.86
N GLU A 34 -14.64 -12.66 9.11
CA GLU A 34 -14.88 -11.80 10.27
C GLU A 34 -13.79 -10.75 10.42
N SER A 35 -12.52 -11.17 10.26
CA SER A 35 -11.38 -10.26 10.26
C SER A 35 -11.48 -9.20 9.16
N VAL A 36 -11.82 -9.61 7.93
CA VAL A 36 -11.99 -8.68 6.80
C VAL A 36 -13.15 -7.71 7.03
N MET A 37 -14.28 -8.19 7.53
CA MET A 37 -15.41 -7.33 7.87
C MET A 37 -15.04 -6.33 8.96
N GLY A 38 -14.34 -6.76 10.01
CA GLY A 38 -13.86 -5.87 11.06
C GLY A 38 -12.90 -4.79 10.53
N ALA A 39 -11.98 -5.16 9.65
CA ALA A 39 -11.08 -4.20 8.99
C ALA A 39 -11.86 -3.22 8.10
N TYR A 40 -12.87 -3.69 7.37
CA TYR A 40 -13.71 -2.84 6.53
C TYR A 40 -14.55 -1.84 7.34
N GLU A 41 -15.10 -2.25 8.49
CA GLU A 41 -15.82 -1.33 9.37
C GLU A 41 -14.89 -0.22 9.92
N ARG A 42 -13.67 -0.57 10.35
CA ARG A 42 -12.65 0.41 10.76
C ARG A 42 -12.31 1.37 9.61
N TYR A 43 -12.11 0.83 8.42
CA TYR A 43 -11.88 1.64 7.22
C TYR A 43 -13.03 2.61 6.96
N ARG A 44 -14.29 2.16 7.02
CA ARG A 44 -15.43 3.06 6.82
C ARG A 44 -15.50 4.15 7.87
N ALA A 45 -15.32 3.80 9.14
CA ALA A 45 -15.41 4.74 10.26
C ALA A 45 -14.37 5.87 10.15
N ILE A 46 -13.25 5.60 9.50
CA ILE A 46 -12.15 6.55 9.34
C ILE A 46 -12.22 7.24 7.97
N SER A 47 -12.12 6.46 6.89
CA SER A 47 -11.95 6.96 5.53
C SER A 47 -13.25 7.47 4.91
N LEU A 48 -14.42 7.07 5.41
CA LEU A 48 -15.72 7.55 4.90
C LEU A 48 -16.39 8.57 5.83
N HIS A 49 -15.70 9.05 6.87
CA HIS A 49 -16.25 10.05 7.79
C HIS A 49 -16.21 11.47 7.18
N PRO A 50 -17.36 12.11 6.86
CA PRO A 50 -17.38 13.35 6.08
C PRO A 50 -16.62 14.52 6.73
N GLU A 51 -16.84 14.77 8.03
CA GLU A 51 -16.16 15.87 8.75
C GLU A 51 -14.65 15.66 8.85
N LYS A 52 -14.21 14.42 9.07
CA LYS A 52 -12.79 14.08 9.10
C LYS A 52 -12.15 14.32 7.73
N GLN A 53 -12.79 13.89 6.66
CA GLN A 53 -12.33 14.13 5.30
C GLN A 53 -12.26 15.63 4.97
N LYS A 54 -13.21 16.43 5.44
CA LYS A 54 -13.15 17.89 5.34
C LYS A 54 -11.93 18.46 6.07
N ASN A 55 -11.65 18.00 7.29
CA ASN A 55 -10.50 18.44 8.06
C ASN A 55 -9.17 18.02 7.40
N ILE A 56 -9.09 16.80 6.84
CA ILE A 56 -7.92 16.32 6.11
C ILE A 56 -7.63 17.21 4.90
N ARG A 57 -8.67 17.62 4.15
CA ARG A 57 -8.50 18.54 2.99
C ARG A 57 -7.98 19.92 3.37
N LEU A 58 -8.24 20.36 4.60
CA LEU A 58 -7.76 21.64 5.13
C LEU A 58 -6.39 21.51 5.82
N SER A 59 -5.91 20.29 6.04
CA SER A 59 -4.65 20.01 6.71
C SER A 59 -3.49 20.01 5.72
N LYS A 60 -2.30 20.38 6.21
CA LYS A 60 -1.06 20.16 5.45
C LYS A 60 -0.69 18.69 5.45
N GLU A 61 0.14 18.29 4.49
CA GLU A 61 0.60 16.91 4.32
C GLU A 61 1.25 16.37 5.59
N GLU A 62 2.21 17.11 6.13
CA GLU A 62 2.95 16.74 7.33
C GLU A 62 2.07 16.60 8.58
N GLN A 63 0.90 17.25 8.61
CA GLN A 63 -0.02 17.19 9.76
C GLN A 63 -0.83 15.90 9.79
N TYR A 64 -1.04 15.25 8.64
CA TYR A 64 -1.87 14.06 8.55
C TYR A 64 -1.11 12.81 8.09
N GLN A 65 0.12 12.94 7.59
CA GLN A 65 0.92 11.82 7.10
C GLN A 65 1.02 10.67 8.12
N GLU A 66 1.42 10.94 9.36
CA GLU A 66 1.49 9.90 10.40
C GLU A 66 0.10 9.36 10.77
N GLY A 67 -0.91 10.24 10.85
CA GLY A 67 -2.29 9.87 11.12
C GLY A 67 -2.82 8.87 10.08
N PHE A 68 -2.57 9.12 8.79
CA PHE A 68 -2.92 8.22 7.70
C PHE A 68 -2.24 6.85 7.84
N LEU A 69 -0.95 6.82 8.19
CA LEU A 69 -0.22 5.56 8.39
C LEU A 69 -0.79 4.76 9.56
N ARG A 70 -1.08 5.42 10.69
CA ARG A 70 -1.71 4.74 11.84
C ARG A 70 -3.08 4.21 11.49
N GLU A 71 -3.92 5.04 10.90
CA GLU A 71 -5.32 4.68 10.67
C GLU A 71 -5.49 3.62 9.59
N LEU A 72 -4.78 3.72 8.47
CA LEU A 72 -4.92 2.76 7.39
C LEU A 72 -3.99 1.56 7.57
N PHE A 73 -2.70 1.79 7.82
CA PHE A 73 -1.76 0.66 7.85
C PHE A 73 -1.79 -0.08 9.18
N VAL A 74 -1.87 0.64 10.30
CA VAL A 74 -1.91 -0.02 11.62
C VAL A 74 -3.32 -0.52 11.92
N ASP A 75 -4.30 0.38 12.01
CA ASP A 75 -5.63 0.00 12.52
C ASP A 75 -6.42 -0.86 11.53
N VAL A 76 -6.36 -0.56 10.23
CA VAL A 76 -7.09 -1.34 9.21
C VAL A 76 -6.30 -2.56 8.74
N LEU A 77 -5.05 -2.38 8.34
CA LEU A 77 -4.25 -3.44 7.71
C LEU A 77 -3.39 -4.27 8.69
N GLY A 78 -3.30 -3.86 9.97
CA GLY A 78 -2.62 -4.65 11.02
C GLY A 78 -1.10 -4.57 11.03
N TYR A 79 -0.50 -3.58 10.37
CA TYR A 79 0.94 -3.32 10.51
C TYR A 79 1.28 -2.80 11.91
N THR A 80 2.53 -2.97 12.32
CA THR A 80 3.07 -2.45 13.57
C THR A 80 4.09 -1.38 13.23
N ILE A 81 3.84 -0.14 13.65
CA ILE A 81 4.69 1.02 13.36
C ILE A 81 5.82 1.18 14.38
N ASN A 82 7.03 1.47 13.90
CA ASN A 82 8.19 1.86 14.72
C ASN A 82 7.82 3.05 15.63
N PRO A 83 8.20 3.07 16.93
CA PRO A 83 9.10 2.18 17.68
C PRO A 83 8.44 1.05 18.47
N THR A 84 7.24 0.64 18.08
CA THR A 84 6.59 -0.50 18.73
C THR A 84 7.41 -1.79 18.52
N ILE A 85 7.56 -2.59 19.58
CA ILE A 85 8.31 -3.87 19.52
C ILE A 85 7.69 -4.76 18.43
N GLY A 86 8.54 -5.32 17.57
CA GLY A 86 8.10 -6.15 16.44
C GLY A 86 7.56 -5.36 15.26
N TYR A 87 7.93 -4.08 15.12
CA TYR A 87 7.50 -3.26 13.99
C TYR A 87 7.83 -3.89 12.64
N ASN A 88 6.93 -3.68 11.68
CA ASN A 88 7.08 -4.02 10.28
C ASN A 88 6.68 -2.84 9.36
N LEU A 89 6.49 -1.66 9.93
CA LEU A 89 6.29 -0.39 9.24
C LEU A 89 7.21 0.67 9.86
N VAL A 90 8.01 1.34 9.05
CA VAL A 90 8.90 2.44 9.47
C VAL A 90 8.57 3.70 8.70
N THR A 91 8.67 4.85 9.37
CA THR A 91 8.51 6.17 8.76
C THR A 91 9.88 6.74 8.36
N GLU A 92 9.91 7.64 7.37
CA GLU A 92 11.10 8.45 7.05
C GLU A 92 12.38 7.63 6.75
N GLN A 93 12.22 6.43 6.19
CA GLN A 93 13.32 5.51 5.95
C GLN A 93 14.24 6.04 4.85
N GLN A 94 15.50 6.31 5.19
CA GLN A 94 16.47 6.89 4.27
C GLN A 94 17.18 5.82 3.42
N ASN A 95 17.42 6.13 2.15
CA ASN A 95 18.33 5.39 1.28
C ASN A 95 19.77 5.59 1.73
N ILE A 96 20.54 4.50 1.73
CA ILE A 96 21.97 4.52 2.07
C ILE A 96 22.77 5.35 1.05
N THR A 97 22.34 5.37 -0.21
CA THR A 97 23.12 5.90 -1.33
C THR A 97 22.89 7.37 -1.65
N ASP A 98 21.68 7.91 -1.44
CA ASP A 98 21.32 9.25 -1.93
C ASP A 98 20.54 10.13 -0.95
N GLN A 99 20.53 9.79 0.34
CA GLN A 99 19.84 10.52 1.41
C GLN A 99 18.32 10.73 1.21
N LYS A 100 17.73 10.23 0.11
CA LYS A 100 16.30 10.33 -0.15
C LYS A 100 15.54 9.42 0.79
N LYS A 101 14.32 9.82 1.12
CA LYS A 101 13.43 9.11 2.04
C LYS A 101 12.12 8.78 1.34
N ALA A 102 11.52 7.67 1.75
CA ALA A 102 10.11 7.43 1.54
C ALA A 102 9.36 7.81 2.82
N ASP A 103 8.09 8.18 2.69
CA ASP A 103 7.25 8.54 3.83
C ASP A 103 7.08 7.34 4.78
N ALA A 104 6.93 6.14 4.22
CA ALA A 104 7.08 4.90 4.97
C ALA A 104 7.63 3.73 4.14
N ALA A 105 8.21 2.75 4.83
CA ALA A 105 8.62 1.47 4.26
C ALA A 105 8.05 0.30 5.07
N ILE A 106 7.63 -0.74 4.37
CA ILE A 106 7.12 -1.98 4.96
C ILE A 106 8.23 -3.02 4.94
N LEU A 107 8.47 -3.64 6.09
CA LEU A 107 9.54 -4.61 6.30
C LEU A 107 8.98 -6.02 6.45
N VAL A 108 9.69 -6.99 5.89
CA VAL A 108 9.53 -8.40 6.19
C VAL A 108 10.92 -8.95 6.48
N ASP A 109 11.11 -9.52 7.66
CA ASP A 109 12.42 -9.99 8.15
C ASP A 109 13.52 -8.92 8.08
N GLY A 110 13.16 -7.66 8.36
CA GLY A 110 14.07 -6.52 8.29
C GLY A 110 14.40 -6.03 6.87
N ILE A 111 13.84 -6.65 5.84
CA ILE A 111 14.03 -6.29 4.44
C ILE A 111 12.85 -5.44 3.96
N ILE A 112 13.13 -4.34 3.27
CA ILE A 112 12.11 -3.48 2.66
C ILE A 112 11.41 -4.27 1.54
N ARG A 113 10.12 -4.56 1.75
CA ARG A 113 9.24 -5.22 0.77
C ARG A 113 8.24 -4.26 0.14
N GLY A 114 7.94 -3.17 0.83
CA GLY A 114 6.99 -2.16 0.39
C GLY A 114 7.50 -0.76 0.56
N VAL A 115 7.13 0.10 -0.38
CA VAL A 115 7.39 1.54 -0.32
C VAL A 115 6.04 2.27 -0.28
N VAL A 116 5.88 3.21 0.64
CA VAL A 116 4.70 4.06 0.75
C VAL A 116 5.12 5.50 0.55
N GLU A 117 4.46 6.16 -0.41
CA GLU A 117 4.64 7.58 -0.71
C GLU A 117 3.29 8.31 -0.61
N LEU A 118 3.26 9.37 0.17
CA LEU A 118 2.08 10.12 0.54
C LEU A 118 2.19 11.56 0.01
N LYS A 119 1.03 12.13 -0.32
CA LYS A 119 0.88 13.55 -0.60
C LYS A 119 -0.39 14.11 0.02
N GLY A 120 -0.41 15.42 0.26
CA GLY A 120 -1.64 16.12 0.63
C GLY A 120 -2.73 16.05 -0.46
N THR A 121 -3.98 16.24 -0.05
CA THR A 121 -5.18 16.15 -0.93
C THR A 121 -5.14 17.09 -2.13
N ASN A 122 -4.40 18.20 -2.04
CA ASN A 122 -4.24 19.18 -3.11
C ASN A 122 -3.41 18.66 -4.30
N THR A 123 -2.73 17.51 -4.13
CA THR A 123 -1.98 16.87 -5.21
C THR A 123 -2.93 16.09 -6.11
N ILE A 124 -3.26 16.69 -7.26
CA ILE A 124 -4.09 16.09 -8.32
C ILE A 124 -3.24 15.14 -9.18
N ASP A 125 -1.99 15.52 -9.44
CA ASP A 125 -1.06 14.75 -10.25
C ASP A 125 -0.34 13.67 -9.44
N LEU A 126 -1.01 12.52 -9.29
CA LEU A 126 -0.45 11.32 -8.68
C LEU A 126 0.68 10.68 -9.49
N GLN A 127 0.96 11.12 -10.73
CA GLN A 127 2.04 10.58 -11.55
C GLN A 127 3.42 11.04 -11.03
N ARG A 128 3.55 12.29 -10.57
CA ARG A 128 4.80 12.76 -9.91
C ARG A 128 5.09 12.07 -8.59
N VAL A 129 4.04 11.67 -7.87
CA VAL A 129 4.13 10.87 -6.63
C VAL A 129 4.65 9.48 -6.96
N GLN A 130 4.12 8.90 -8.05
CA GLN A 130 4.59 7.64 -8.57
C GLN A 130 6.08 7.69 -8.90
N ASP A 131 6.58 8.69 -9.63
CA ASP A 131 8.00 8.78 -9.98
C ASP A 131 8.93 8.85 -8.75
N GLN A 132 8.51 9.52 -7.67
CA GLN A 132 9.25 9.56 -6.40
C GLN A 132 9.31 8.17 -5.76
N ALA A 133 8.16 7.52 -5.63
CA ALA A 133 8.04 6.20 -5.05
C ALA A 133 8.84 5.14 -5.85
N PHE A 134 8.80 5.20 -7.18
CA PHE A 134 9.54 4.30 -8.07
C PHE A 134 11.06 4.53 -7.98
N ARG A 135 11.53 5.78 -7.84
CA ARG A 135 12.95 6.05 -7.63
C ARG A 135 13.45 5.43 -6.34
N TYR A 136 12.69 5.55 -5.25
CA TYR A 136 13.05 4.93 -3.98
C TYR A 136 13.04 3.40 -4.09
N TYR A 137 11.95 2.83 -4.63
CA TYR A 137 11.80 1.39 -4.88
C TYR A 137 12.98 0.80 -5.68
N ASN A 138 13.49 1.50 -6.70
CA ASN A 138 14.60 0.99 -7.52
C ASN A 138 15.92 0.80 -6.75
N ASN A 139 16.08 1.43 -5.58
CA ASN A 139 17.22 1.21 -4.68
C ASN A 139 17.02 0.02 -3.72
N HIS A 140 15.84 -0.60 -3.71
CA HIS A 140 15.48 -1.73 -2.84
C HIS A 140 15.12 -2.95 -3.69
N PRO A 141 16.09 -3.81 -4.04
CA PRO A 141 15.86 -4.88 -5.01
C PRO A 141 14.79 -5.89 -4.58
N GLU A 142 14.50 -5.99 -3.28
CA GLU A 142 13.61 -6.96 -2.67
C GLU A 142 12.21 -6.40 -2.43
N ALA A 143 12.01 -5.11 -2.71
CA ALA A 143 10.71 -4.48 -2.73
C ALA A 143 9.88 -5.08 -3.87
N ILE A 144 8.58 -5.30 -3.60
CA ILE A 144 7.65 -5.96 -4.52
C ILE A 144 6.35 -5.17 -4.74
N TYR A 145 6.03 -4.24 -3.83
CA TYR A 145 4.89 -3.33 -4.01
C TYR A 145 5.24 -1.88 -3.68
N ILE A 146 4.59 -0.99 -4.40
CA ILE A 146 4.62 0.46 -4.17
C ILE A 146 3.18 0.88 -3.87
N ILE A 147 3.01 1.72 -2.87
CA ILE A 147 1.72 2.26 -2.46
C ILE A 147 1.84 3.78 -2.53
N THR A 148 0.94 4.43 -3.25
CA THR A 148 0.86 5.90 -3.27
C THR A 148 -0.51 6.39 -2.86
N SER A 149 -0.58 7.52 -2.16
CA SER A 149 -1.85 8.13 -1.78
C SER A 149 -1.80 9.65 -1.72
N ASN A 150 -2.93 10.29 -2.04
CA ASN A 150 -3.16 11.70 -1.70
C ASN A 150 -4.16 11.86 -0.53
N PHE A 151 -4.22 10.87 0.37
CA PHE A 151 -5.19 10.72 1.46
C PHE A 151 -6.66 10.48 1.06
N GLU A 152 -7.04 10.75 -0.18
CA GLU A 152 -8.37 10.44 -0.71
C GLU A 152 -8.37 9.23 -1.65
N LYS A 153 -7.30 9.07 -2.43
CA LYS A 153 -7.11 7.98 -3.38
C LYS A 153 -5.90 7.17 -2.98
N LEU A 154 -6.02 5.86 -3.08
CA LEU A 154 -4.95 4.90 -2.80
C LEU A 154 -4.65 4.12 -4.07
N ARG A 155 -3.37 4.03 -4.44
CA ARG A 155 -2.91 3.27 -5.60
C ARG A 155 -1.92 2.22 -5.14
N PHE A 156 -2.10 1.01 -5.65
CA PHE A 156 -1.21 -0.12 -5.41
C PHE A 156 -0.58 -0.53 -6.72
N TYR A 157 0.74 -0.65 -6.72
CA TYR A 157 1.52 -1.16 -7.83
C TYR A 157 2.20 -2.44 -7.36
N ILE A 158 1.95 -3.54 -8.07
CA ILE A 158 2.60 -4.82 -7.81
C ILE A 158 3.54 -5.07 -8.98
N GLN A 159 4.85 -5.00 -8.71
CA GLN A 159 5.85 -5.28 -9.72
C GLN A 159 6.27 -6.73 -9.59
N LYS A 160 5.96 -7.56 -10.58
CA LYS A 160 6.60 -8.89 -10.69
C LYS A 160 8.05 -8.68 -11.11
N LYS A 161 8.99 -8.72 -10.15
CA LYS A 161 10.40 -8.83 -10.51
C LYS A 161 10.62 -10.21 -11.12
N LEU A 162 10.87 -10.28 -12.44
CA LEU A 162 11.42 -11.49 -13.05
C LEU A 162 12.83 -11.65 -12.50
N MET A 163 12.99 -12.51 -11.49
CA MET A 163 14.29 -12.88 -10.96
C MET A 163 14.97 -13.77 -12.01
N ASN A 164 15.69 -13.16 -12.95
CA ASN A 164 16.66 -13.91 -13.75
C ASN A 164 17.79 -14.28 -12.80
N MET A 165 17.72 -15.48 -12.23
CA MET A 165 18.87 -16.13 -11.60
C MET A 165 19.92 -16.35 -12.68
N ARG A 166 20.79 -15.36 -12.93
CA ARG A 166 22.06 -15.62 -13.59
C ARG A 166 22.89 -16.39 -12.58
N SER A 167 23.02 -17.69 -12.79
CA SER A 167 24.00 -18.52 -12.11
C SER A 167 25.39 -17.93 -12.38
N SER A 168 25.97 -17.23 -11.42
CA SER A 168 27.38 -16.91 -11.41
C SER A 168 28.16 -18.19 -11.06
N THR A 169 28.34 -19.07 -12.03
CA THR A 169 29.49 -19.97 -12.00
C THR A 169 30.66 -19.22 -12.61
N SER A 170 31.37 -18.49 -11.77
CA SER A 170 32.75 -18.10 -12.05
C SER A 170 33.52 -18.24 -10.75
N LEU A 171 34.35 -19.28 -10.68
CA LEU A 171 35.43 -19.45 -9.73
C LEU A 171 36.22 -20.69 -10.14
N PRO A 172 37.53 -20.71 -9.86
CA PRO A 172 38.59 -20.00 -10.59
C PRO A 172 39.20 -20.82 -11.73
#